data_AF-A0A914SM56-F1
#
_entry.id   AF-A0A914SM56-F1
#
_cell.length_a   1.000
_cell.length_b   1.000
_cell.length_c   1.000
_cell.angle_alpha   90.00
_cell.angle_beta   90.00
_cell.angle_gamma   90.00
#
_symmetry.space_group_name_H-M   'P 1'
#
loop_
_entity.id
_entity.type
_entity.pdbx_description
1 polymer ?
#
loop_
_entity_poly.entity_id
_entity_poly.type
_entity_poly.pdbx_seq_one_letter_code
_entity_poly.pdbx_strand_id
1 'polypeptide(L)'
;MAFPSITICNYNSIRQSFVAELNRTTNGSFSYDLLKYLALSYLEVQLVVTASEEFPLQKGEELLQNFTQIVPNFTINGFFSNAGPLCEDTLLLCSFGGREFNCCKYAQPILTDMGLCFRLELAKADEIFLQSQIHSGVANGLQIIADCHKEDEVEMQSNSDSDEETVDSFLRLLDQLISGIKSKSDITGLFAQVFDVGFRYYVHSDSELPALSSEGITVSPGTRVYSAVSPNREVKRLI
;
A
#
# COMPACT_ATOMS: atom_id res chain seq x y z
N MET A 1 -9.37 20.28 -21.64
CA MET A 1 -8.10 20.09 -20.93
C MET A 1 -7.99 18.61 -20.67
N ALA A 2 -6.84 17.98 -20.96
CA ALA A 2 -6.66 16.57 -20.70
C ALA A 2 -6.89 16.28 -19.21
N PHE A 3 -7.61 15.20 -18.91
CA PHE A 3 -7.83 14.76 -17.55
C PHE A 3 -6.49 14.32 -16.93
N PRO A 4 -6.17 14.67 -15.67
CA PRO A 4 -4.90 14.28 -15.06
C PRO A 4 -4.81 12.76 -14.86
N SER A 5 -3.60 12.28 -14.59
CA SER A 5 -3.38 10.92 -14.12
C SER A 5 -3.70 10.83 -12.62
N ILE A 6 -4.23 9.68 -12.21
CA ILE A 6 -4.50 9.38 -10.80
C ILE A 6 -3.85 8.05 -10.46
N THR A 7 -2.95 8.04 -9.48
CA THR A 7 -2.40 6.79 -8.94
C THR A 7 -3.06 6.50 -7.60
N ILE A 8 -3.54 5.27 -7.42
CA ILE A 8 -4.23 4.80 -6.22
C ILE A 8 -3.48 3.59 -5.67
N CYS A 9 -3.17 3.63 -4.38
CA CYS A 9 -2.51 2.58 -3.63
C CYS A 9 -3.38 2.13 -2.48
N ASN A 10 -3.50 0.82 -2.29
CA ASN A 10 -3.96 0.26 -1.03
C ASN A 10 -2.83 0.41 0.00
N TYR A 11 -3.17 0.71 1.26
CA TYR A 11 -2.18 0.63 2.34
C TYR A 11 -1.71 -0.81 2.58
N ASN A 12 -2.56 -1.80 2.29
CA ASN A 12 -2.16 -3.20 2.26
C ASN A 12 -1.39 -3.51 0.97
N SER A 13 -0.06 -3.60 1.09
CA SER A 13 0.85 -3.84 -0.04
C SER A 13 1.06 -5.32 -0.35
N ILE A 14 0.63 -6.23 0.53
CA ILE A 14 0.87 -7.68 0.44
C ILE A 14 -0.39 -8.42 0.89
N ARG A 15 -0.95 -9.24 0.01
CA ARG A 15 -2.08 -10.12 0.33
C ARG A 15 -1.64 -11.27 1.23
N GLN A 16 -2.36 -11.48 2.33
CA GLN A 16 -2.14 -12.61 3.24
C GLN A 16 -2.33 -13.96 2.53
N SER A 17 -3.36 -14.05 1.69
CA SER A 17 -3.67 -15.21 0.84
C SER A 17 -2.50 -15.59 -0.07
N PHE A 18 -1.80 -14.60 -0.65
CA PHE A 18 -0.61 -14.82 -1.46
C PHE A 18 0.55 -15.38 -0.63
N VAL A 19 0.80 -14.81 0.55
CA VAL A 19 1.86 -15.30 1.45
C VAL A 19 1.59 -16.73 1.90
N ALA A 20 0.34 -17.06 2.24
CA ALA A 20 -0.06 -18.40 2.63
C ALA A 20 0.18 -19.42 1.50
N GLU A 21 -0.19 -19.06 0.26
CA GLU A 21 0.03 -19.90 -0.92
C GLU A 21 1.53 -20.04 -1.26
N LEU A 22 2.31 -18.96 -1.15
CA LEU A 22 3.76 -18.99 -1.35
C LEU A 22 4.43 -19.91 -0.33
N ASN A 23 4.03 -19.83 0.93
CA ASN A 23 4.56 -20.70 1.98
C ASN A 23 4.19 -22.18 1.72
N ARG A 24 2.95 -22.45 1.29
CA ARG A 24 2.48 -23.79 0.94
C ARG A 24 3.25 -24.38 -0.25
N THR A 25 3.43 -23.60 -1.31
CA THR A 25 4.12 -24.03 -2.54
C THR A 25 5.63 -24.22 -2.35
N THR A 26 6.23 -23.48 -1.42
CA THR A 26 7.66 -23.60 -1.05
C THR A 26 7.91 -24.54 0.12
N ASN A 27 6.91 -25.35 0.50
CA ASN A 27 7.00 -26.36 1.56
C ASN A 27 7.52 -25.80 2.90
N GLY A 28 7.05 -24.61 3.31
CA GLY A 28 7.45 -24.00 4.57
C GLY A 28 8.69 -23.10 4.50
N SER A 29 9.34 -22.99 3.34
CA SER A 29 10.62 -22.28 3.22
C SER A 29 10.47 -20.75 3.27
N PHE A 30 9.28 -20.22 3.00
CA PHE A 30 8.99 -18.80 3.10
C PHE A 30 8.63 -18.42 4.53
N SER A 31 9.63 -17.96 5.28
CA SER A 31 9.48 -17.58 6.69
C SER A 31 8.90 -16.18 6.86
N TYR A 32 8.27 -15.94 8.01
CA TYR A 32 7.78 -14.62 8.38
C TYR A 32 8.92 -13.61 8.64
N ASP A 33 10.10 -14.07 9.07
CA ASP A 33 11.32 -13.24 9.16
C ASP A 33 11.79 -12.77 7.78
N LEU A 34 11.67 -13.62 6.76
CA LEU A 34 11.94 -13.22 5.37
C LEU A 34 10.89 -12.20 4.88
N LEU A 35 9.60 -12.41 5.19
CA LEU A 35 8.55 -11.44 4.87
C LEU A 35 8.83 -10.06 5.49
N LYS A 36 9.24 -10.02 6.76
CA LYS A 36 9.65 -8.78 7.45
C LYS A 36 10.80 -8.10 6.71
N TYR A 37 11.84 -8.85 6.35
CA TYR A 37 12.97 -8.30 5.59
C TYR A 37 12.55 -7.72 4.23
N LEU A 38 11.67 -8.42 3.51
CA LEU A 38 11.15 -7.95 2.23
C LEU A 38 10.35 -6.65 2.38
N ALA A 39 9.53 -6.54 3.43
CA ALA A 39 8.79 -5.32 3.72
C ALA A 39 9.70 -4.09 3.95
N LEU A 40 10.88 -4.27 4.54
CA LEU A 40 11.86 -3.19 4.71
C LEU A 40 12.31 -2.56 3.38
N SER A 41 12.24 -3.32 2.28
CA SER A 41 12.79 -2.89 0.99
C SER A 41 12.04 -1.70 0.37
N TYR A 42 10.83 -1.41 0.86
CA TYR A 42 9.98 -0.32 0.38
C TYR A 42 9.75 0.77 1.43
N LEU A 43 10.34 0.63 2.62
CA LEU A 43 10.27 1.68 3.65
C LEU A 43 11.26 2.81 3.36
N GLU A 44 10.95 3.99 3.88
CA GLU A 44 11.90 5.11 3.92
C GLU A 44 13.13 4.74 4.75
N VAL A 45 14.31 5.23 4.33
CA VAL A 45 15.61 4.88 4.94
C VAL A 45 15.62 5.09 6.45
N GLN A 46 14.97 6.15 6.93
CA GLN A 46 14.87 6.49 8.35
C GLN A 46 14.18 5.36 9.13
N LEU A 47 13.10 4.81 8.57
CA LEU A 47 12.36 3.70 9.17
C LEU A 47 13.17 2.41 9.12
N VAL A 48 13.94 2.18 8.04
CA VAL A 48 14.84 1.00 7.92
C VAL A 48 15.96 1.04 8.97
N VAL A 49 16.50 2.22 9.29
CA VAL A 49 17.52 2.33 10.33
C VAL A 49 16.94 1.98 11.70
N THR A 50 15.77 2.54 12.04
CA THR A 50 15.08 2.21 13.30
C THR A 50 14.71 0.72 13.36
N ALA A 51 14.21 0.16 12.27
CA ALA A 51 13.92 -1.25 12.11
C ALA A 51 15.11 -2.18 12.38
N SER A 52 16.30 -1.77 11.90
CA SER A 52 17.50 -2.59 11.93
C SER A 52 18.05 -2.82 13.34
N GLU A 53 17.59 -2.04 14.32
CA GLU A 53 17.90 -2.26 15.75
C GLU A 53 17.18 -3.51 16.29
N GLU A 54 16.02 -3.86 15.74
CA GLU A 54 15.20 -5.01 16.17
C GLU A 54 15.42 -6.24 15.28
N PHE A 55 15.61 -6.04 13.97
CA PHE A 55 15.85 -7.11 13.00
C PHE A 55 17.19 -6.90 12.26
N PRO A 56 18.24 -7.68 12.57
CA PRO A 56 19.53 -7.53 11.89
C PRO A 56 19.40 -7.75 10.38
N LEU A 57 19.72 -6.72 9.58
CA LEU A 57 19.62 -6.78 8.12
C LEU A 57 20.40 -7.96 7.52
N GLN A 58 21.55 -8.31 8.12
CA GLN A 58 22.34 -9.47 7.71
C GLN A 58 21.55 -10.78 7.79
N LYS A 59 20.76 -10.98 8.85
CA LYS A 59 19.92 -12.18 8.99
C LYS A 59 18.87 -12.25 7.88
N GLY A 60 18.25 -11.10 7.57
CA GLY A 60 17.29 -11.00 6.46
C GLY A 60 17.92 -11.34 5.10
N GLU A 61 19.13 -10.84 4.86
CA GLU A 61 19.88 -11.12 3.64
C GLU A 61 20.25 -12.61 3.53
N GLU A 62 20.70 -13.24 4.61
CA GLU A 62 20.97 -14.69 4.65
C GLU A 62 19.71 -15.52 4.33
N LEU A 63 18.56 -15.12 4.88
CA LEU A 63 17.26 -15.75 4.58
C LEU A 63 16.88 -15.59 3.11
N LEU A 64 17.06 -14.39 2.53
CA LEU A 64 16.78 -14.13 1.12
C LEU A 64 17.68 -14.97 0.21
N GLN A 65 18.98 -15.05 0.50
CA GLN A 65 19.93 -15.85 -0.25
C GLN A 65 19.56 -17.34 -0.23
N ASN A 66 19.20 -17.89 0.93
CA ASN A 66 18.74 -19.27 1.04
C ASN A 66 17.44 -19.49 0.26
N PHE A 67 16.51 -18.54 0.31
CA PHE A 67 15.24 -18.64 -0.40
C PHE A 67 15.42 -18.58 -1.93
N THR A 68 16.32 -17.73 -2.43
CA THR A 68 16.62 -17.64 -3.87
C THR A 68 17.28 -18.91 -4.44
N GLN A 69 17.94 -19.72 -3.61
CA GLN A 69 18.42 -21.04 -4.05
C GLN A 69 17.27 -22.03 -4.29
N ILE A 70 16.16 -21.87 -3.58
CA ILE A 70 14.94 -22.69 -3.72
C ILE A 70 14.08 -22.16 -4.88
N VAL A 71 14.00 -20.83 -5.01
CA VAL A 71 13.22 -20.14 -6.04
C VAL A 71 14.18 -19.30 -6.91
N PRO A 72 14.78 -19.89 -7.97
CA PRO A 72 15.92 -19.32 -8.70
C PRO A 72 15.63 -18.03 -9.49
N ASN A 73 14.36 -17.62 -9.60
CA ASN A 73 13.94 -16.37 -10.26
C ASN A 73 13.24 -15.40 -9.29
N PHE A 74 13.43 -15.59 -7.99
CA PHE A 74 12.85 -14.70 -6.99
C PHE A 74 13.52 -13.32 -7.06
N THR A 75 12.71 -12.28 -7.16
CA THR A 75 13.14 -10.88 -7.07
C THR A 75 12.20 -10.15 -6.13
N ILE A 76 12.71 -9.16 -5.40
CA ILE A 76 11.91 -8.37 -4.46
C ILE A 76 10.79 -7.63 -5.23
N ASN A 77 11.12 -6.99 -6.35
CA ASN A 77 10.11 -6.32 -7.19
C ASN A 77 9.08 -7.30 -7.75
N GLY A 78 9.52 -8.50 -8.16
CA GLY A 78 8.62 -9.56 -8.61
C GLY A 78 7.71 -10.05 -7.48
N PHE A 79 8.20 -10.12 -6.24
CA PHE A 79 7.38 -10.44 -5.08
C PHE A 79 6.26 -9.41 -4.91
N PHE A 80 6.57 -8.12 -4.78
CA PHE A 80 5.53 -7.09 -4.60
C PHE A 80 4.58 -6.95 -5.79
N SER A 81 5.06 -7.18 -7.02
CA SER A 81 4.20 -7.16 -8.21
C SER A 81 3.15 -8.27 -8.22
N ASN A 82 3.42 -9.40 -7.56
CA ASN A 82 2.52 -10.56 -7.53
C ASN A 82 1.74 -10.65 -6.20
N ALA A 83 2.38 -10.24 -5.11
CA ALA A 83 1.81 -10.26 -3.77
C ALA A 83 0.82 -9.12 -3.52
N GLY A 84 0.95 -8.02 -4.25
CA GLY A 84 0.07 -6.87 -4.11
C GLY A 84 -1.40 -7.14 -4.48
N PRO A 85 -2.27 -6.15 -4.25
CA PRO A 85 -3.70 -6.27 -4.53
C PRO A 85 -3.96 -6.45 -6.03
N LEU A 86 -5.06 -7.13 -6.38
CA LEU A 86 -5.51 -7.24 -7.76
C LEU A 86 -6.44 -6.08 -8.12
N CYS A 87 -6.37 -5.63 -9.37
CA CYS A 87 -7.17 -4.50 -9.82
C CYS A 87 -8.68 -4.79 -9.71
N GLU A 88 -9.12 -5.97 -10.13
CA GLU A 88 -10.54 -6.35 -10.16
C GLU A 88 -11.14 -6.45 -8.75
N ASP A 89 -10.33 -6.83 -7.78
CA ASP A 89 -10.73 -6.87 -6.36
C ASP A 89 -10.72 -5.44 -5.80
N THR A 90 -9.76 -4.60 -6.19
CA THR A 90 -9.59 -3.27 -5.60
C THR A 90 -10.52 -2.22 -6.17
N LEU A 91 -10.62 -2.11 -7.49
CA LEU A 91 -11.33 -1.04 -8.20
C LEU A 91 -12.68 -1.56 -8.71
N LEU A 92 -13.65 -1.62 -7.80
CA LEU A 92 -14.96 -2.23 -8.05
C LEU A 92 -15.81 -1.51 -9.10
N LEU A 93 -15.82 -0.17 -9.07
CA LEU A 93 -16.63 0.63 -9.99
C LEU A 93 -15.92 1.93 -10.33
N CYS A 94 -15.81 2.22 -11.63
CA CYS A 94 -15.36 3.51 -12.12
C CYS A 94 -16.43 4.15 -13.00
N SER A 95 -16.66 5.43 -12.79
CA SER A 95 -17.48 6.23 -13.69
C SER A 95 -16.83 7.57 -13.98
N PHE A 96 -17.04 8.07 -15.20
CA PHE A 96 -16.56 9.36 -15.63
C PHE A 96 -17.70 10.13 -16.28
N GLY A 97 -18.01 11.31 -15.74
CA GLY A 97 -19.14 12.09 -16.25
C GLY A 97 -20.49 11.37 -16.17
N GLY A 98 -20.67 10.50 -15.16
CA GLY A 98 -21.86 9.68 -14.97
C GLY A 98 -21.96 8.45 -15.87
N ARG A 99 -20.93 8.12 -16.65
CA ARG A 99 -20.86 6.89 -17.46
C ARG A 99 -19.88 5.91 -16.84
N GLU A 100 -20.34 4.68 -16.61
CA GLU A 100 -19.49 3.60 -16.11
C GLU A 100 -18.50 3.13 -17.18
N PHE A 101 -17.32 2.71 -16.74
CA PHE A 101 -16.29 2.11 -17.59
C PHE A 101 -15.51 1.05 -16.80
N ASN A 102 -14.82 0.15 -17.52
CA ASN A 102 -13.97 -0.85 -16.87
C ASN A 102 -12.70 -0.19 -16.32
N CYS A 103 -12.56 -0.14 -14.99
CA CYS A 103 -11.39 0.41 -14.31
C CYS A 103 -10.09 -0.23 -14.80
N CYS A 104 -10.04 -1.56 -14.79
CA CYS A 104 -8.84 -2.36 -15.04
C CYS A 104 -8.41 -2.41 -16.51
N LYS A 105 -9.28 -2.00 -17.44
CA LYS A 105 -8.89 -1.71 -18.83
C LYS A 105 -7.93 -0.51 -18.91
N TYR A 106 -8.07 0.46 -18.01
CA TYR A 106 -7.31 1.73 -18.04
C TYR A 106 -6.38 1.94 -16.86
N ALA A 107 -6.44 1.09 -15.84
CA ALA A 107 -5.52 1.06 -14.74
C ALA A 107 -4.24 0.31 -15.13
N GLN A 108 -3.10 1.00 -15.08
CA GLN A 108 -1.79 0.40 -15.27
C GLN A 108 -1.15 0.05 -13.92
N PRO A 109 -0.68 -1.18 -13.71
CA PRO A 109 0.04 -1.54 -12.50
C PRO A 109 1.37 -0.77 -12.44
N ILE A 110 1.68 -0.20 -11.28
CA ILE A 110 2.93 0.51 -11.03
C ILE A 110 3.44 0.20 -9.63
N LEU A 111 4.72 -0.14 -9.50
CA LEU A 111 5.36 -0.27 -8.20
C LEU A 111 5.76 1.11 -7.68
N THR A 112 5.41 1.38 -6.43
CA THR A 112 5.71 2.60 -5.70
C THR A 112 6.33 2.25 -4.35
N ASP A 113 6.69 3.24 -3.55
CA ASP A 113 7.08 3.08 -2.14
C ASP A 113 5.97 2.49 -1.25
N MET A 114 4.72 2.44 -1.71
CA MET A 114 3.60 1.75 -1.06
C MET A 114 3.37 0.33 -1.60
N GLY A 115 4.24 -0.19 -2.45
CA GLY A 115 4.06 -1.47 -3.14
C GLY A 115 3.32 -1.33 -4.46
N LEU A 116 2.51 -2.34 -4.82
CA LEU A 116 1.77 -2.36 -6.09
C LEU A 116 0.54 -1.45 -6.04
N CYS A 117 0.49 -0.52 -6.99
CA CYS A 117 -0.56 0.47 -7.12
C CYS A 117 -1.11 0.52 -8.55
N PHE A 118 -2.19 1.26 -8.73
CA PHE A 118 -2.89 1.40 -10.01
C PHE A 118 -2.90 2.85 -10.48
N ARG A 119 -2.28 3.10 -11.63
CA ARG A 119 -2.27 4.39 -12.30
C ARG A 119 -3.32 4.43 -13.40
N LEU A 120 -4.32 5.30 -13.23
CA LEU A 120 -5.37 5.57 -14.21
C LEU A 120 -4.92 6.69 -15.16
N GLU A 121 -4.64 6.34 -16.41
CA GLU A 121 -4.20 7.28 -17.47
C GLU A 121 -5.33 7.57 -18.45
N LEU A 122 -6.42 8.17 -17.97
CA LEU A 122 -7.65 8.37 -18.75
C LEU A 122 -7.46 9.28 -19.97
N ALA A 123 -6.48 10.21 -19.94
CA ALA A 123 -6.12 11.03 -21.08
C ALA A 123 -5.64 10.22 -22.30
N LYS A 124 -5.17 8.98 -22.09
CA LYS A 124 -4.67 8.07 -23.13
C LYS A 124 -5.69 6.98 -23.51
N ALA A 125 -6.89 7.03 -22.94
CA ALA A 125 -7.94 6.06 -23.25
C ALA A 125 -8.33 6.10 -24.73
N ASP A 126 -8.68 4.95 -25.29
CA ASP A 126 -9.31 4.83 -26.62
C ASP A 126 -10.69 5.52 -26.68
N GLU A 127 -11.37 5.59 -25.53
CA GLU A 127 -12.68 6.22 -25.40
C GLU A 127 -12.57 7.72 -25.11
N ILE A 128 -12.95 8.54 -26.10
CA ILE A 128 -12.78 10.02 -26.08
C ILE A 128 -13.41 10.68 -24.86
N PHE A 129 -14.54 10.16 -24.34
CA PHE A 129 -15.22 10.78 -23.21
C PHE A 129 -14.43 10.68 -21.90
N LEU A 130 -13.47 9.76 -21.79
CA LEU A 130 -12.58 9.61 -20.62
C LEU A 130 -11.42 10.61 -20.64
N GLN A 131 -11.06 11.12 -21.82
CA GLN A 131 -9.85 11.92 -21.99
C GLN A 131 -9.97 13.34 -21.44
N SER A 132 -11.18 13.85 -21.27
CA SER A 132 -11.41 15.25 -20.88
C SER A 132 -12.76 15.46 -20.20
N GLN A 133 -12.73 16.17 -19.09
CA GLN A 133 -13.92 16.65 -18.41
C GLN A 133 -14.52 17.87 -19.15
N ILE A 134 -15.82 17.84 -19.42
CA ILE A 134 -16.54 18.90 -20.15
C ILE A 134 -17.08 19.97 -19.18
N HIS A 135 -17.63 19.53 -18.04
CA HIS A 135 -18.27 20.40 -17.05
C HIS A 135 -17.68 20.16 -15.67
N SER A 136 -17.58 21.21 -14.85
CA SER A 136 -17.21 21.07 -13.44
C SER A 136 -18.35 20.43 -12.62
N GLY A 137 -18.02 19.88 -11.46
CA GLY A 137 -18.97 19.31 -10.51
C GLY A 137 -18.76 17.83 -10.24
N VAL A 138 -19.28 17.37 -9.10
CA VAL A 138 -19.02 16.03 -8.55
C VAL A 138 -19.45 14.88 -9.46
N ALA A 139 -20.51 15.08 -10.25
CA ALA A 139 -21.02 14.08 -11.18
C ALA A 139 -20.32 14.08 -12.54
N ASN A 140 -19.51 15.11 -12.84
CA ASN A 140 -18.94 15.36 -14.15
C ASN A 140 -17.47 14.94 -14.28
N GLY A 141 -16.85 14.50 -13.18
CA GLY A 141 -15.47 14.00 -13.14
C GLY A 141 -15.40 12.48 -12.99
N LEU A 142 -14.25 12.01 -12.53
CA LEU A 142 -14.00 10.62 -12.16
C LEU A 142 -14.59 10.31 -10.78
N GLN A 143 -15.29 9.19 -10.67
CA GLN A 143 -15.76 8.61 -9.42
C GLN A 143 -15.33 7.15 -9.38
N ILE A 144 -14.78 6.74 -8.24
CA ILE A 144 -14.29 5.39 -8.02
C ILE A 144 -14.91 4.86 -6.73
N ILE A 145 -15.39 3.62 -6.76
CA ILE A 145 -15.68 2.83 -5.58
C ILE A 145 -14.59 1.76 -5.52
N ALA A 146 -13.88 1.71 -4.40
CA ALA A 146 -12.78 0.78 -4.20
C ALA A 146 -12.95 0.02 -2.89
N ASP A 147 -12.42 -1.20 -2.85
CA ASP A 147 -12.44 -2.10 -1.70
C ASP A 147 -11.03 -2.37 -1.21
N CYS A 148 -10.75 -2.00 0.04
CA CYS A 148 -9.44 -2.15 0.64
C CYS A 148 -9.11 -3.59 1.04
N HIS A 149 -10.06 -4.54 0.93
CA HIS A 149 -9.85 -5.97 1.19
C HIS A 149 -9.17 -6.20 2.55
N LYS A 150 -9.75 -5.63 3.61
CA LYS A 150 -9.17 -5.64 4.96
C LYS A 150 -8.93 -7.07 5.47
N GLU A 151 -9.77 -8.01 5.07
CA GLU A 151 -9.68 -9.43 5.42
C GLU A 151 -8.45 -10.15 4.84
N ASP A 152 -7.77 -9.55 3.85
CA ASP A 152 -6.56 -10.11 3.22
C ASP A 152 -5.28 -9.36 3.65
N GLU A 153 -5.37 -8.63 4.77
CA GLU A 153 -4.23 -7.99 5.44
C GLU A 153 -3.35 -9.03 6.14
N VAL A 154 -2.03 -8.89 6.02
CA VAL A 154 -1.09 -9.75 6.73
C VAL A 154 -1.15 -9.42 8.24
N GLU A 155 -1.85 -10.27 8.99
CA GLU A 155 -1.82 -10.21 10.45
C GLU A 155 -0.41 -10.51 10.97
N MET A 156 0.16 -9.55 11.67
CA MET A 156 1.46 -9.71 12.30
C MET A 156 1.25 -10.51 13.59
N GLN A 157 1.58 -11.81 13.59
CA GLN A 157 1.60 -12.60 14.80
C GLN A 157 2.65 -12.03 15.76
N SER A 158 2.21 -11.30 16.78
CA SER A 158 2.94 -11.26 18.04
C SER A 158 2.84 -12.67 18.61
N ASN A 159 3.95 -13.38 18.75
CA ASN A 159 3.99 -14.54 19.64
C ASN A 159 3.75 -14.03 21.07
N SER A 160 2.48 -13.89 21.44
CA SER A 160 2.03 -13.93 22.82
C SER A 160 1.44 -15.32 23.04
N ASP A 161 2.32 -16.33 23.07
CA ASP A 161 2.01 -17.54 23.82
C ASP A 161 1.95 -17.13 25.30
N SER A 162 0.79 -16.70 25.79
CA SER A 162 0.37 -16.78 27.20
C SER A 162 -1.07 -16.29 27.37
N ASP A 163 -1.97 -17.27 27.48
CA ASP A 163 -3.17 -17.34 28.31
C ASP A 163 -3.88 -16.03 28.71
N GLU A 164 -5.12 -15.95 28.23
CA GLU A 164 -6.10 -14.84 28.22
C GLU A 164 -6.59 -14.35 29.60
N GLU A 165 -6.14 -14.91 30.73
CA GLU A 165 -6.58 -14.49 32.07
C GLU A 165 -5.62 -13.54 32.82
N THR A 166 -4.37 -13.38 32.35
CA THR A 166 -3.36 -12.60 33.09
C THR A 166 -3.35 -11.10 32.73
N VAL A 167 -4.06 -10.72 31.67
CA VAL A 167 -3.97 -9.39 31.05
C VAL A 167 -4.59 -8.29 31.92
N ASP A 168 -5.69 -8.54 32.64
CA ASP A 168 -6.38 -7.49 33.44
C ASP A 168 -5.63 -7.14 34.73
N SER A 169 -4.95 -8.10 35.36
CA SER A 169 -4.12 -7.82 36.55
C SER A 169 -2.82 -7.11 36.20
N PHE A 170 -2.25 -7.39 35.03
CA PHE A 170 -0.98 -6.79 34.60
C PHE A 170 -1.17 -5.35 34.09
N LEU A 171 -2.30 -5.05 33.42
CA LEU A 171 -2.64 -3.69 32.97
C LEU A 171 -2.85 -2.70 34.12
N ARG A 172 -3.44 -3.16 35.25
CA ARG A 172 -3.60 -2.33 36.45
C ARG A 172 -2.29 -2.06 37.19
N LEU A 173 -1.35 -3.00 37.13
CA LEU A 173 0.00 -2.78 37.65
C LEU A 173 0.83 -1.85 36.76
N LEU A 174 0.62 -1.93 35.43
CA LEU A 174 1.24 -1.04 34.44
C LEU A 174 0.84 0.42 34.65
N ASP A 175 -0.45 0.73 34.86
CA ASP A 175 -0.89 2.12 35.12
C ASP A 175 -0.29 2.73 36.41
N GLN A 176 0.09 1.91 37.39
CA GLN A 176 0.76 2.36 38.62
C GLN A 176 2.28 2.46 38.51
N LEU A 177 2.91 1.84 37.51
CA LEU A 177 4.37 1.78 37.35
C LEU A 177 4.90 2.61 36.18
N ILE A 178 4.02 3.18 35.33
CA ILE A 178 4.42 4.07 34.22
C ILE A 178 4.67 5.50 34.75
N SER A 179 5.65 5.62 35.64
CA SER A 179 6.67 6.66 35.48
C SER A 179 7.90 6.00 34.85
N GLY A 180 7.79 5.58 33.58
CA GLY A 180 8.92 5.07 32.80
C GLY A 180 8.77 3.64 32.27
N ILE A 181 8.14 3.53 31.09
CA ILE A 181 8.49 2.67 29.94
C ILE A 181 8.85 1.19 30.21
N LYS A 182 8.10 0.25 29.59
CA LYS A 182 8.66 -0.72 28.62
C LYS A 182 7.60 -1.50 27.80
N SER A 183 7.68 -1.26 26.49
CA SER A 183 7.43 -2.12 25.32
C SER A 183 6.04 -2.76 25.12
N LYS A 184 5.23 -2.05 24.34
CA LYS A 184 4.30 -2.58 23.32
C LYS A 184 4.51 -1.86 21.97
N SER A 185 5.60 -1.09 21.87
CA SER A 185 5.82 -0.05 20.86
C SER A 185 6.67 -0.49 19.67
N ASP A 186 7.33 -1.65 19.74
CA ASP A 186 8.56 -1.83 18.95
C ASP A 186 8.29 -2.41 17.53
N ILE A 187 7.27 -3.26 17.35
CA ILE A 187 6.84 -3.74 16.01
C ILE A 187 5.95 -2.71 15.28
N THR A 188 5.30 -1.82 16.04
CA THR A 188 4.39 -0.76 15.53
C THR A 188 5.10 0.25 14.62
N GLY A 189 6.41 0.45 14.81
CA GLY A 189 7.20 1.41 14.01
C GLY A 189 7.59 0.88 12.63
N LEU A 190 7.83 -0.42 12.52
CA LEU A 190 8.26 -1.09 11.29
C LEU A 190 7.20 -1.09 10.19
N PHE A 191 5.96 -1.07 10.63
CA PHE A 191 4.76 -1.22 9.83
C PHE A 191 3.78 -0.09 10.13
N ALA A 192 4.26 1.12 10.41
CA ALA A 192 3.38 2.28 10.65
C ALA A 192 2.38 2.52 9.50
N GLN A 193 2.73 2.14 8.27
CA GLN A 193 1.83 2.13 7.10
C GLN A 193 0.77 0.99 7.10
N VAL A 194 0.95 -0.05 7.93
CA VAL A 194 0.05 -1.23 8.04
C VAL A 194 -1.07 -1.02 9.07
N PHE A 195 -0.99 0.00 9.93
CA PHE A 195 -2.12 0.36 10.80
C PHE A 195 -3.17 1.20 10.09
N ASP A 196 -2.77 1.82 8.98
CA ASP A 196 -3.69 2.56 8.13
C ASP A 196 -4.43 1.57 7.23
N VAL A 197 -5.74 1.49 7.42
CA VAL A 197 -6.62 0.76 6.51
C VAL A 197 -7.22 1.78 5.56
N GLY A 198 -7.22 1.47 4.25
CA GLY A 198 -7.85 2.30 3.23
C GLY A 198 -6.98 2.50 2.01
N PHE A 199 -7.00 3.73 1.48
CA PHE A 199 -6.27 4.08 0.26
C PHE A 199 -5.49 5.37 0.41
N ARG A 200 -4.41 5.46 -0.36
CA ARG A 200 -3.76 6.71 -0.69
C ARG A 200 -3.84 6.95 -2.18
N TYR A 201 -4.21 8.15 -2.61
CA TYR A 201 -4.20 8.50 -4.03
C TYR A 201 -3.47 9.81 -4.28
N TYR A 202 -2.90 9.92 -5.47
CA TYR A 202 -2.17 11.09 -5.91
C TYR A 202 -2.64 11.51 -7.30
N VAL A 203 -2.94 12.80 -7.47
CA VAL A 203 -3.37 13.39 -8.75
C VAL A 203 -2.20 14.15 -9.33
N HIS A 204 -1.76 13.75 -10.52
CA HIS A 204 -0.50 14.25 -11.08
C HIS A 204 -0.55 14.33 -12.61
N SER A 205 0.50 14.91 -13.19
CA SER A 205 0.66 14.93 -14.64
C SER A 205 1.13 13.58 -15.18
N ASP A 206 0.79 13.26 -16.43
CA ASP A 206 1.16 11.97 -17.05
C ASP A 206 2.68 11.73 -17.15
N SER A 207 3.48 12.80 -17.06
CA SER A 207 4.95 12.75 -17.13
C SER A 207 5.63 12.56 -15.77
N GLU A 208 4.87 12.61 -14.68
CA GLU A 208 5.39 12.63 -13.32
C GLU A 208 5.31 11.24 -12.67
N LEU A 209 6.32 10.92 -11.86
CA LEU A 209 6.31 9.71 -11.05
C LEU A 209 5.45 9.95 -9.80
N PRO A 210 4.61 8.97 -9.39
CA PRO A 210 3.70 9.20 -8.28
C PRO A 210 4.44 9.11 -6.94
N ALA A 211 4.64 10.25 -6.29
CA ALA A 211 5.26 10.35 -4.97
C ALA A 211 4.21 10.22 -3.84
N LEU A 212 3.58 9.04 -3.73
CA LEU A 212 2.44 8.86 -2.83
C LEU A 212 2.81 9.04 -1.36
N SER A 213 3.98 8.60 -0.90
CA SER A 213 4.41 8.78 0.50
C SER A 213 4.42 10.25 0.95
N SER A 214 4.85 11.16 0.08
CA SER A 214 5.00 12.58 0.42
C SER A 214 3.80 13.43 0.04
N GLU A 215 3.15 13.15 -1.10
CA GLU A 215 2.14 14.06 -1.70
C GLU A 215 0.75 13.42 -1.87
N GLY A 216 0.60 12.14 -1.54
CA GLY A 216 -0.67 11.44 -1.65
C GLY A 216 -1.69 11.86 -0.58
N ILE A 217 -2.97 11.82 -0.94
CA ILE A 217 -4.13 12.06 -0.07
C ILE A 217 -4.68 10.74 0.44
N THR A 218 -4.94 10.67 1.74
CA THR A 218 -5.46 9.48 2.43
C THR A 218 -7.00 9.43 2.41
N VAL A 219 -7.54 8.24 2.22
CA VAL A 219 -8.98 7.93 2.22
C VAL A 219 -9.25 6.75 3.13
N SER A 220 -10.08 6.96 4.16
CA SER A 220 -10.50 5.90 5.07
C SER A 220 -11.66 5.07 4.46
N PRO A 221 -11.74 3.76 4.75
CA PRO A 221 -12.85 2.91 4.34
C PRO A 221 -14.19 3.43 4.84
N GLY A 222 -15.26 3.14 4.11
CA GLY A 222 -16.62 3.57 4.46
C GLY A 222 -16.87 5.07 4.32
N THR A 223 -15.90 5.84 3.84
CA THR A 223 -16.04 7.27 3.60
C THR A 223 -16.17 7.59 2.11
N ARG A 224 -16.78 8.73 1.81
CA ARG A 224 -16.78 9.31 0.47
C ARG A 224 -15.98 10.61 0.50
N VAL A 225 -14.89 10.64 -0.26
CA VAL A 225 -14.00 11.81 -0.36
C VAL A 225 -14.23 12.52 -1.69
N TYR A 226 -14.37 13.84 -1.63
CA TYR A 226 -14.52 14.70 -2.81
C TYR A 226 -13.26 15.54 -2.99
N SER A 227 -12.61 15.41 -4.14
CA SER A 227 -11.47 16.25 -4.52
C SER A 227 -11.83 17.21 -5.64
N ALA A 228 -11.88 18.50 -5.30
CA ALA A 228 -11.98 19.56 -6.29
C ALA A 228 -10.57 19.91 -6.76
N VAL A 229 -10.22 19.53 -7.99
CA VAL A 229 -8.90 19.77 -8.57
C VAL A 229 -8.96 21.01 -9.45
N SER A 230 -7.98 21.90 -9.29
CA SER A 230 -7.75 23.03 -10.19
C SER A 230 -6.37 22.91 -10.83
N PRO A 231 -6.26 22.95 -12.16
CA PRO A 231 -4.97 22.91 -12.82
C PRO A 231 -4.18 24.19 -12.51
N ASN A 232 -2.95 24.04 -12.02
CA ASN A 232 -2.02 25.16 -11.92
C ASN A 232 -1.01 25.07 -13.06
N ARG A 233 -0.90 26.12 -13.87
CA ARG A 233 0.20 26.25 -14.83
C ARG A 233 1.26 27.10 -14.18
N GLU A 234 2.27 26.47 -13.59
CA GLU A 234 3.46 27.21 -13.22
C GLU A 234 4.09 27.80 -14.48
N VAL A 235 4.20 29.13 -14.51
CA VAL A 235 4.92 29.85 -15.55
C VAL A 235 6.38 29.44 -15.42
N LYS A 236 6.90 28.66 -16.37
CA LYS A 236 8.34 28.39 -16.46
C LYS A 236 9.07 29.73 -16.39
N ARG A 237 9.70 30.03 -15.25
CA ARG A 237 10.67 31.12 -15.19
C ARG A 237 11.83 30.68 -16.06
N LEU A 238 11.94 31.29 -17.24
CA LEU A 238 13.16 31.26 -18.02
C LEU A 238 14.23 31.95 -17.16
N ILE A 239 15.16 31.16 -16.64
CA ILE A 239 16.42 31.66 -16.06
C ILE A 239 17.39 31.86 -17.22
#